data_AF-A0A940LN11-F1
#
_entry.id   AF-A0A940LN11-F1
#
_cell.length_a   1.000
_cell.length_b   1.000
_cell.length_c   1.000
_cell.angle_alpha   90.00
_cell.angle_beta   90.00
_cell.angle_gamma   90.00
#
_symmetry.space_group_name_H-M   'P 1'
#
loop_
_entity.id
_entity.type
_entity.pdbx_description
1 polymer ?
#
loop_
_entity_poly.entity_id
_entity_poly.type
_entity_poly.pdbx_seq_one_letter_code
_entity_poly.pdbx_strand_id
1 'polypeptide(L)'
;MTQTKILTWCQAIQSKLMDALDAAWAILEASNDPEEIKRARDRAKACGDLAAQVRKVALAAPMPRGGKAFAMEPAGPEGFAAPAPTQADHARRALEKLKGGRRGRV
;
A
#
# COMPACT_ATOMS: atom_id res chain seq x y z
N MET A 1 12.38 17.95 18.54
CA MET A 1 10.96 18.38 18.71
C MET A 1 10.11 18.20 17.46
N THR A 2 10.56 18.59 16.27
CA THR A 2 9.80 18.41 15.01
C THR A 2 9.50 16.95 14.68
N GLN A 3 10.46 16.04 14.88
CA GLN A 3 10.27 14.61 14.62
C GLN A 3 9.16 13.97 15.47
N THR A 4 9.09 14.29 16.76
CA THR A 4 8.02 13.82 17.65
C THR A 4 6.64 14.34 17.21
N LYS A 5 6.57 15.60 16.75
CA LYS A 5 5.32 16.18 16.22
C LYS A 5 4.85 15.45 14.96
N ILE A 6 5.78 15.10 14.07
CA ILE A 6 5.47 14.36 12.83
C ILE A 6 4.97 12.95 13.15
N LEU A 7 5.61 12.23 14.07
CA LEU A 7 5.15 10.90 14.48
C LEU A 7 3.75 10.95 15.10
N THR A 8 3.48 11.92 15.98
CA THR A 8 2.17 12.10 16.61
C THR A 8 1.08 12.39 15.57
N TRP A 9 1.39 13.23 14.58
CA TRP A 9 0.49 13.54 13.48
C TRP A 9 0.21 12.32 12.59
N CYS A 10 1.25 11.56 12.23
CA CYS A 10 1.08 10.32 11.45
C CYS A 10 0.20 9.30 12.18
N GLN A 11 0.40 9.12 13.49
CA GLN A 11 -0.41 8.21 14.30
C GLN A 11 -1.88 8.64 14.32
N ALA A 12 -2.16 9.93 14.53
CA ALA A 12 -3.53 10.45 14.54
C ALA A 12 -4.24 10.23 13.19
N ILE A 13 -3.51 10.37 12.08
CA ILE A 13 -4.06 10.10 10.75
C ILE A 13 -4.28 8.61 10.54
N GLN A 14 -3.33 7.76 10.95
CA GLN A 14 -3.47 6.31 10.84
C GLN A 14 -4.73 5.82 11.56
N SER A 15 -4.98 6.30 12.79
CA SER A 15 -6.20 5.95 13.53
C SER A 15 -7.48 6.36 12.79
N LYS A 16 -7.51 7.55 12.17
CA LYS A 16 -8.67 8.00 11.39
C LYS A 16 -8.90 7.16 10.12
N LEU A 17 -7.82 6.74 9.47
CA LEU A 17 -7.92 5.89 8.28
C LEU A 17 -8.39 4.48 8.64
N MET A 18 -7.96 3.94 9.79
CA MET A 18 -8.47 2.67 10.30
C MET A 18 -9.96 2.75 10.61
N ASP A 19 -10.40 3.75 11.38
CA ASP A 19 -11.82 3.99 11.68
C ASP A 19 -12.69 4.11 10.42
N ALA A 20 -12.18 4.81 9.39
CA ALA A 20 -12.90 4.94 8.12
C ALA A 20 -13.01 3.62 7.34
N LEU A 21 -12.02 2.74 7.45
CA LEU A 21 -12.05 1.40 6.84
C LEU A 21 -12.97 0.46 7.61
N ASP A 22 -12.95 0.52 8.95
CA ASP A 22 -13.87 -0.24 9.80
C ASP A 22 -15.32 0.16 9.51
N ALA A 23 -15.61 1.46 9.38
CA ALA A 23 -16.93 1.95 8.99
C ALA A 23 -17.34 1.50 7.58
N ALA A 24 -16.40 1.45 6.63
CA ALA A 24 -16.67 0.95 5.29
C ALA A 24 -16.95 -0.56 5.30
N TRP A 25 -16.23 -1.33 6.11
CA TRP A 25 -16.45 -2.75 6.30
C TRP A 25 -17.82 -3.04 6.90
N ALA A 26 -18.23 -2.30 7.94
CA ALA A 26 -19.54 -2.43 8.55
C ALA A 26 -20.69 -2.22 7.54
N ILE A 27 -20.55 -1.28 6.60
CA ILE A 27 -21.55 -1.05 5.53
C ILE A 27 -21.60 -2.24 4.57
N LEU A 28 -20.45 -2.82 4.22
CA LEU A 28 -20.39 -3.98 3.33
C LEU A 28 -21.01 -5.25 3.95
N GLU A 29 -20.93 -5.40 5.27
CA GLU A 29 -21.56 -6.52 5.98
C GLU A 29 -23.06 -6.33 6.18
N ALA A 30 -23.50 -5.10 6.43
CA ALA A 30 -24.89 -4.80 6.79
C ALA A 30 -25.80 -4.48 5.60
N SER A 31 -25.25 -3.98 4.48
CA SER A 31 -26.05 -3.48 3.36
C SER A 31 -26.01 -4.38 2.13
N ASN A 32 -27.19 -4.61 1.54
CA ASN A 32 -27.38 -5.24 0.23
C ASN A 32 -27.65 -4.21 -0.88
N ASP A 33 -27.63 -2.91 -0.56
CA ASP A 33 -27.83 -1.85 -1.54
C ASP A 33 -26.56 -1.66 -2.40
N PRO A 34 -26.70 -1.71 -3.74
CA PRO A 34 -25.54 -1.62 -4.63
C PRO A 34 -24.85 -0.25 -4.61
N GLU A 35 -25.55 0.84 -4.29
CA GLU A 35 -24.97 2.18 -4.20
C GLU A 35 -24.20 2.36 -2.90
N GLU A 36 -24.72 1.85 -1.79
CA GLU A 36 -24.00 1.84 -0.50
C GLU A 36 -22.72 1.00 -0.57
N ILE A 37 -22.76 -0.17 -1.21
CA ILE A 37 -21.59 -1.01 -1.44
C ILE A 37 -20.54 -0.27 -2.30
N LYS A 38 -20.97 0.41 -3.37
CA LYS A 38 -20.05 1.21 -4.21
C LYS A 38 -19.42 2.34 -3.40
N ARG A 39 -20.21 3.06 -2.60
CA ARG A 39 -19.74 4.16 -1.76
C ARG A 39 -18.76 3.68 -0.68
N ALA A 40 -19.01 2.53 -0.06
CA ALA A 40 -18.09 1.93 0.90
C ALA A 40 -16.75 1.55 0.26
N ARG A 41 -16.79 0.96 -0.95
CA ARG A 41 -15.57 0.66 -1.73
C ARG A 41 -14.82 1.91 -2.17
N ASP A 42 -15.53 2.94 -2.60
CA ASP A 42 -14.93 4.23 -2.96
C ASP A 42 -14.25 4.90 -1.75
N ARG A 43 -14.90 4.86 -0.58
CA ARG A 43 -14.32 5.32 0.68
C ARG A 43 -13.04 4.57 1.03
N ALA A 44 -13.02 3.24 0.89
CA ALA A 44 -11.83 2.43 1.13
C ALA A 44 -10.69 2.78 0.17
N LYS A 45 -11.00 3.04 -1.11
CA LYS A 45 -10.02 3.49 -2.11
C LYS A 45 -9.44 4.86 -1.76
N ALA A 46 -10.29 5.83 -1.43
CA ALA A 46 -9.87 7.16 -1.00
C ALA A 46 -8.96 7.12 0.24
N CYS A 47 -9.19 6.21 1.18
CA CYS A 47 -8.30 5.99 2.33
C CYS A 47 -6.90 5.55 1.90
N GLY A 48 -6.80 4.68 0.88
CA GLY A 48 -5.53 4.25 0.30
C GLY A 48 -4.75 5.40 -0.38
N ASP A 49 -5.43 6.22 -1.18
CA ASP A 49 -4.84 7.40 -1.82
C ASP A 49 -4.36 8.43 -0.78
N LEU A 50 -5.17 8.71 0.25
CA LEU A 50 -4.79 9.59 1.36
C LEU A 50 -3.57 9.05 2.12
N ALA A 51 -3.52 7.74 2.41
CA ALA A 51 -2.37 7.12 3.07
C ALA A 51 -1.08 7.28 2.25
N ALA A 52 -1.15 7.14 0.92
CA ALA A 52 -0.01 7.36 0.03
C ALA A 52 0.49 8.82 0.09
N GLN A 53 -0.42 9.80 0.15
CA GLN A 53 -0.07 11.21 0.28
C GLN A 53 0.54 11.53 1.64
N VAL A 54 0.02 10.95 2.72
CA VAL A 54 0.56 11.11 4.08
C VAL A 54 1.99 10.59 4.17
N ARG A 55 2.29 9.46 3.54
CA ARG A 55 3.66 8.92 3.45
C ARG A 55 4.61 9.90 2.73
N LYS A 56 4.16 10.54 1.65
CA LYS A 56 4.97 11.57 0.96
C LYS A 56 5.24 12.77 1.86
N VAL A 57 4.24 13.25 2.60
CA VAL A 57 4.40 14.36 3.55
C VAL A 57 5.34 14.00 4.70
N ALA A 58 5.21 12.78 5.25
CA ALA A 58 6.08 12.31 6.33
C ALA A 58 7.54 12.18 5.87
N LEU A 59 7.78 11.72 4.64
CA LEU A 59 9.13 11.63 4.04
C LEU A 59 9.71 12.98 3.62
N ALA A 60 8.86 13.97 3.33
CA ALA A 60 9.30 15.34 3.03
C ALA A 60 9.78 16.09 4.28
N ALA A 61 9.42 15.63 5.47
CA ALA A 61 9.93 16.21 6.69
C ALA A 61 11.44 15.99 6.82
N PRO A 62 12.21 16.97 7.34
CA PRO A 62 13.65 16.84 7.49
C PRO A 62 13.99 15.71 8.47
N MET A 63 14.29 14.54 7.91
CA MET A 63 14.90 13.44 8.63
C MET A 63 16.37 13.84 8.90
N PRO A 64 16.89 13.75 10.13
CA PRO A 64 18.34 13.78 10.31
C PRO A 64 18.89 12.60 9.52
N ARG A 65 19.68 12.89 8.48
CA ARG A 65 20.38 11.88 7.68
C ARG A 65 21.45 11.22 8.56
N GLY A 66 21.03 10.26 9.36
CA GLY A 66 21.90 9.34 10.09
C GLY A 66 22.00 8.02 9.33
N GLY A 67 23.09 7.86 8.58
CA GLY A 67 23.79 6.59 8.42
C GLY A 67 23.12 5.46 7.63
N LYS A 68 23.56 5.33 6.37
CA LYS A 68 23.80 4.10 5.59
C LYS A 68 22.68 3.06 5.44
N ALA A 69 22.43 2.80 4.16
CA ALA A 69 21.88 1.57 3.60
C ALA A 69 22.20 0.35 4.46
N PHE A 70 21.17 -0.45 4.73
CA PHE A 70 21.32 -1.81 5.19
C PHE A 70 22.26 -2.55 4.23
N ALA A 71 23.51 -2.75 4.69
CA ALA A 71 24.43 -3.68 4.08
C ALA A 71 23.83 -5.07 4.28
N MET A 72 23.36 -5.67 3.20
CA MET A 72 23.03 -7.09 3.18
C MET A 72 24.24 -7.83 2.62
N GLU A 73 24.94 -8.54 3.51
CA GLU A 73 25.86 -9.61 3.19
C GLU A 73 25.21 -10.96 3.62
N PRO A 74 25.51 -12.08 2.94
CA PRO A 74 24.58 -13.17 2.71
C PRO A 74 24.72 -14.38 3.65
N ALA A 75 23.68 -15.23 3.56
CA ALA A 75 23.64 -16.68 3.77
C ALA A 75 23.28 -17.26 5.18
N GLY A 76 22.14 -17.97 5.21
CA GLY A 76 21.77 -18.99 6.22
C GLY A 76 20.27 -19.35 6.14
N PRO A 77 19.85 -20.63 6.10
CA PRO A 77 18.71 -21.07 5.28
C PRO A 77 17.37 -21.25 6.02
N GLU A 78 16.31 -21.16 5.21
CA GLU A 78 14.98 -21.77 5.36
C GLU A 78 14.06 -21.32 6.51
N GLY A 79 13.18 -20.38 6.14
CA GLY A 79 11.87 -20.17 6.74
C GLY A 79 11.02 -19.37 5.75
N PHE A 80 10.16 -20.07 5.00
CA PHE A 80 9.35 -19.60 3.87
C PHE A 80 8.89 -18.12 3.99
N ALA A 81 9.65 -17.20 3.39
CA ALA A 81 9.26 -15.81 3.26
C ALA A 81 8.30 -15.69 2.06
N ALA A 82 7.04 -15.36 2.35
CA ALA A 82 6.03 -15.06 1.34
C ALA A 82 6.56 -14.02 0.33
N PRO A 83 6.26 -14.16 -0.98
CA PRO A 83 6.87 -13.34 -2.01
C PRO A 83 6.51 -11.87 -1.80
N ALA A 84 7.54 -11.04 -1.59
CA ALA A 84 7.41 -9.59 -1.54
C ALA A 84 6.72 -9.08 -2.84
N PRO A 85 5.81 -8.10 -2.74
CA PRO A 85 4.83 -7.75 -3.78
C PRO A 85 5.43 -7.24 -5.12
N THR A 86 6.74 -7.04 -5.22
CA THR A 86 7.43 -6.68 -6.47
C THR A 86 7.70 -7.88 -7.39
N GLN A 87 7.87 -9.07 -6.82
CA GLN A 87 8.15 -10.30 -7.58
C GLN A 87 6.87 -10.83 -8.26
N ALA A 88 5.73 -10.72 -7.58
CA ALA A 88 4.43 -11.12 -8.13
C ALA A 88 3.96 -10.23 -9.29
N ASP A 89 4.27 -8.94 -9.27
CA ASP A 89 3.93 -8.00 -10.36
C ASP A 89 4.82 -8.23 -11.60
N HIS A 90 6.11 -8.53 -11.39
CA HIS A 90 7.04 -8.87 -12.47
C HIS A 90 6.67 -10.18 -13.19
N ALA A 91 6.24 -11.20 -12.43
CA ALA A 91 5.80 -12.48 -12.99
C ALA A 91 4.50 -12.36 -13.82
N ARG A 92 3.55 -11.52 -13.38
CA ARG A 92 2.31 -11.26 -14.13
C ARG A 92 2.59 -10.51 -15.44
N ARG A 93 3.51 -9.53 -15.43
CA ARG A 93 3.95 -8.82 -16.65
C ARG A 93 4.73 -9.72 -17.63
N ALA A 94 5.41 -10.76 -17.17
CA ALA A 94 6.11 -11.73 -18.03
C ALA A 94 5.13 -12.70 -18.72
N LEU A 95 4.07 -13.10 -18.02
CA LEU A 95 3.01 -13.96 -18.57
C LEU A 95 2.13 -13.24 -19.60
N GLU A 96 1.82 -11.96 -19.39
CA GLU A 96 1.09 -11.12 -20.36
C GLU A 96 1.86 -10.93 -21.68
N LYS A 97 3.20 -10.84 -21.62
CA LYS A 97 4.07 -10.74 -22.81
C LYS A 97 4.11 -12.03 -23.63
N LEU A 98 4.00 -13.19 -22.98
CA LEU A 98 3.86 -14.49 -23.65
C LEU A 98 2.49 -14.66 -24.33
N LYS A 99 1.44 -14.00 -23.80
CA LYS A 99 0.06 -14.14 -24.29
C LYS A 99 -0.30 -13.16 -25.43
N GLY A 100 0.35 -12.00 -25.50
CA GLY A 100 0.02 -10.92 -26.45
C GLY A 100 0.84 -10.84 -27.75
N GLY A 101 1.73 -11.79 -28.04
CA GLY A 101 2.88 -11.54 -28.93
C GLY A 101 2.98 -12.25 -30.28
N ARG A 102 1.90 -12.57 -31.04
CA ARG A 102 2.00 -12.81 -32.52
C ARG A 102 0.66 -12.99 -33.27
N ARG A 103 -0.22 -11.99 -33.27
CA ARG A 103 -1.10 -11.74 -34.43
C ARG A 103 -0.67 -10.42 -35.07
N GLY A 104 -0.07 -10.51 -36.26
CA GLY A 104 0.06 -9.37 -37.18
C GLY A 104 1.48 -8.95 -37.57
N ARG A 105 2.15 -9.73 -38.43
CA ARG A 105 2.72 -9.16 -39.66
C ARG A 105 2.72 -10.23 -40.75
N VAL A 106 1.78 -10.09 -41.68
CA VAL A 106 1.89 -10.53 -43.08
C VAL A 106 2.92 -9.62 -43.74
#